data_AF-A0A7X0HC22-F1
#
_entry.id   AF-A0A7X0HC22-F1
#
_cell.length_a   1.000
_cell.length_b   1.000
_cell.length_c   1.000
_cell.angle_alpha   90.00
_cell.angle_beta   90.00
_cell.angle_gamma   90.00
#
_symmetry.space_group_name_H-M   'P 1'
#
loop_
_entity.id
_entity.type
_entity.pdbx_description
1 polymer ?
#
loop_
_entity_poly.entity_id
_entity_poly.type
_entity_poly.pdbx_seq_one_letter_code
_entity_poly.pdbx_strand_id
1 'polypeptide(L)'
;MRPSTLLDLAEKHGVHLPDALTGAEPPKLRATDERGWFRFQRLYDAARSCLRTPEDIQRLVREAAEEDVRDGSGWLEIQVDPTSYAPLLGGLIPALEIILDAVDSASRETGLGMRVLVAANRMKHPLDARTLARLAVRYADRGIVGFGLSNDERRGMARDFDRAFAIAREGGLLAAPHGGELAGPASVRDCLDDLDASRIGHGVRAAENPRLLKRLADRQITCEVCPSSNVALGVYEKPEDVPLRTLFEAGVPMALGADDPLLFGSRLAAQYELAREHHGFTDAELAELARQSVRGSAAPVDVRERLLGGIDAWLAG
;
A
#
# COMPACT_ATOMS: atom_id res chain seq x y z
N MET A 1 -10.18 4.99 -4.25
CA MET A 1 -11.25 5.66 -5.03
C MET A 1 -12.57 5.51 -4.29
N ARG A 2 -13.42 6.54 -4.24
CA ARG A 2 -14.80 6.39 -3.72
C ARG A 2 -15.68 5.59 -4.70
N PRO A 3 -16.63 4.77 -4.24
CA PRO A 3 -17.58 4.10 -5.14
C PRO A 3 -18.37 5.07 -6.03
N SER A 4 -18.83 6.21 -5.49
CA SER A 4 -19.52 7.24 -6.28
C SER A 4 -18.63 7.81 -7.38
N THR A 5 -17.36 8.10 -7.06
CA THR A 5 -16.39 8.59 -8.05
C THR A 5 -16.11 7.57 -9.15
N LEU A 6 -16.10 6.27 -8.83
CA LEU A 6 -16.00 5.22 -9.85
C LEU A 6 -17.16 5.29 -10.84
N LEU A 7 -18.40 5.41 -10.34
CA LEU A 7 -19.61 5.51 -11.15
C LEU A 7 -19.60 6.77 -12.02
N ASP A 8 -19.29 7.92 -11.43
CA ASP A 8 -19.20 9.21 -12.14
C ASP A 8 -18.19 9.14 -13.29
N LEU A 9 -16.99 8.59 -13.03
CA LEU A 9 -15.93 8.48 -14.05
C LEU A 9 -16.27 7.45 -15.12
N ALA A 10 -16.93 6.35 -14.75
CA ALA A 10 -17.40 5.36 -15.71
C ALA A 10 -18.44 5.95 -16.66
N GLU A 11 -19.40 6.72 -16.15
CA GLU A 11 -20.38 7.45 -16.95
C GLU A 11 -19.69 8.49 -17.84
N LYS A 12 -18.84 9.35 -17.26
CA LYS A 12 -18.08 10.40 -17.99
C LYS A 12 -17.33 9.84 -19.20
N HIS A 13 -16.71 8.66 -19.06
CA HIS A 13 -15.81 8.09 -20.06
C HIS A 13 -16.41 6.92 -20.85
N GLY A 14 -17.69 6.59 -20.63
CA GLY A 14 -18.37 5.49 -21.27
C GLY A 14 -17.74 4.12 -20.99
N VAL A 15 -17.23 3.90 -19.78
CA VAL A 15 -16.65 2.62 -19.35
C VAL A 15 -17.76 1.71 -18.82
N HIS A 16 -17.85 0.50 -19.37
CA HIS A 16 -18.74 -0.51 -18.83
C HIS A 16 -18.10 -1.20 -17.60
N LEU A 17 -18.71 -1.01 -16.43
CA LEU A 17 -18.28 -1.64 -15.19
C LEU A 17 -18.95 -3.01 -15.00
N PRO A 18 -18.21 -4.03 -14.52
CA PRO A 18 -18.81 -5.25 -14.01
C PRO A 18 -19.79 -4.96 -12.86
N ASP A 19 -20.89 -5.73 -12.78
CA ASP A 19 -21.92 -5.58 -11.72
C ASP A 19 -21.34 -5.59 -10.29
N ALA A 20 -20.24 -6.32 -10.10
CA ALA A 20 -19.54 -6.41 -8.82
C ALA A 20 -18.93 -5.07 -8.34
N LEU A 21 -18.84 -4.05 -9.21
CA LEU A 21 -18.35 -2.70 -8.91
C LEU A 21 -19.46 -1.64 -8.88
N THR A 22 -20.68 -1.99 -9.25
CA THR A 22 -21.82 -1.05 -9.29
C THR A 22 -22.78 -1.24 -8.11
N GLY A 23 -22.63 -2.32 -7.34
CA GLY A 23 -23.39 -2.58 -6.12
C GLY A 23 -23.03 -1.65 -4.96
N ALA A 24 -23.89 -1.63 -3.94
CA ALA A 24 -23.67 -0.88 -2.71
C ALA A 24 -22.61 -1.52 -1.78
N GLU A 25 -22.38 -2.83 -1.95
CA GLU A 25 -21.44 -3.61 -1.15
C GLU A 25 -20.15 -3.89 -1.95
N PRO A 26 -18.99 -3.98 -1.27
CA PRO A 26 -17.74 -4.39 -1.90
C PRO A 26 -17.84 -5.79 -2.54
N PRO A 27 -17.07 -6.08 -3.60
CA PRO A 27 -17.07 -7.38 -4.23
C PRO A 27 -16.58 -8.48 -3.28
N LYS A 28 -17.29 -9.61 -3.26
CA LYS A 28 -16.80 -10.82 -2.57
C LYS A 28 -15.69 -11.47 -3.38
N LEU A 29 -14.48 -11.42 -2.85
CA LEU A 29 -13.26 -11.89 -3.49
C LEU A 29 -12.70 -13.13 -2.77
N ARG A 30 -11.79 -13.82 -3.46
CA ARG A 30 -10.87 -14.83 -2.93
C ARG A 30 -9.81 -15.01 -4.01
N ALA A 31 -8.56 -14.64 -3.74
CA ALA A 31 -7.50 -14.50 -4.73
C ALA A 31 -6.31 -15.46 -4.50
N THR A 32 -6.46 -16.41 -3.57
CA THR A 32 -5.43 -17.40 -3.22
C THR A 32 -5.14 -18.45 -4.30
N ASP A 33 -6.01 -18.59 -5.31
CA ASP A 33 -5.76 -19.38 -6.52
C ASP A 33 -5.69 -18.50 -7.78
N GLU A 34 -5.26 -19.07 -8.91
CA GLU A 34 -5.11 -18.34 -10.18
C GLU A 34 -6.44 -17.75 -10.69
N ARG A 35 -7.55 -18.48 -10.52
CA ARG A 35 -8.87 -18.07 -11.01
C ARG A 35 -9.41 -16.89 -10.20
N GLY A 36 -9.22 -16.95 -8.90
CA GLY A 36 -9.57 -15.93 -7.93
C GLY A 36 -8.79 -14.65 -8.17
N TRP A 37 -7.46 -14.77 -8.32
CA TRP A 37 -6.59 -13.66 -8.67
C TRP A 37 -6.99 -12.99 -9.99
N PHE A 38 -7.28 -13.79 -11.01
CA PHE A 38 -7.77 -13.25 -12.28
C PHE A 38 -9.07 -12.43 -12.11
N ARG A 39 -9.99 -12.85 -11.23
CA ARG A 39 -11.21 -12.07 -10.95
C ARG A 39 -10.88 -10.76 -10.24
N PHE A 40 -10.03 -10.79 -9.22
CA PHE A 40 -9.56 -9.59 -8.52
C PHE A 40 -8.93 -8.60 -9.50
N GLN A 41 -7.94 -9.05 -10.27
CA GLN A 41 -7.22 -8.23 -11.24
C GLN A 41 -8.16 -7.64 -12.29
N ARG A 42 -9.17 -8.38 -12.74
CA ARG A 42 -10.18 -7.86 -13.69
C ARG A 42 -11.00 -6.72 -13.10
N LEU A 43 -11.40 -6.79 -11.82
CA LEU A 43 -12.13 -5.71 -11.16
C LEU A 43 -11.21 -4.50 -10.93
N TYR A 44 -9.98 -4.74 -10.48
CA TYR A 44 -8.96 -3.70 -10.32
C TYR A 44 -8.73 -2.95 -11.63
N ASP A 45 -8.50 -3.67 -12.73
CA ASP A 45 -8.28 -3.08 -14.05
C ASP A 45 -9.50 -2.34 -14.60
N ALA A 46 -10.71 -2.86 -14.35
CA ALA A 46 -11.95 -2.18 -14.73
C ALA A 46 -12.08 -0.83 -14.01
N ALA A 47 -11.88 -0.80 -12.69
CA ALA A 47 -11.92 0.43 -11.91
C ALA A 47 -10.85 1.44 -12.36
N ARG A 48 -9.62 0.94 -12.56
CA ARG A 48 -8.49 1.75 -13.02
C ARG A 48 -8.72 2.34 -14.41
N SER A 49 -9.43 1.63 -15.30
CA SER A 49 -9.71 2.09 -16.67
C SER A 49 -10.61 3.33 -16.76
N CYS A 50 -11.28 3.70 -15.66
CA CYS A 50 -12.06 4.92 -15.54
C CYS A 50 -11.19 6.19 -15.37
N LEU A 51 -9.90 6.05 -15.05
CA LEU A 51 -8.97 7.16 -14.89
C LEU A 51 -8.30 7.46 -16.23
N ARG A 52 -8.72 8.54 -16.92
CA ARG A 52 -8.26 8.83 -18.28
C ARG A 52 -7.57 10.16 -18.45
N THR A 53 -7.90 11.16 -17.63
CA THR A 53 -7.36 12.52 -17.75
C THR A 53 -6.62 12.94 -16.48
N PRO A 54 -5.76 13.98 -16.55
CA PRO A 54 -5.10 14.52 -15.36
C PRO A 54 -6.07 14.91 -14.24
N GLU A 55 -7.24 15.44 -14.59
CA GLU A 55 -8.29 15.85 -13.64
C GLU A 55 -8.89 14.65 -12.89
N ASP A 56 -8.98 13.48 -13.54
CA ASP A 56 -9.45 12.25 -12.88
C ASP A 56 -8.46 11.80 -11.80
N ILE A 57 -7.16 11.89 -12.09
CA ILE A 57 -6.08 11.59 -11.15
C ILE A 57 -6.09 12.59 -9.98
N GLN A 58 -6.20 13.89 -10.28
CA GLN A 58 -6.31 14.94 -9.25
C GLN A 58 -7.50 14.70 -8.32
N ARG A 59 -8.69 14.41 -8.88
CA ARG A 59 -9.87 14.07 -8.10
C ARG A 59 -9.63 12.84 -7.22
N LEU A 60 -9.09 11.76 -7.78
CA LEU A 60 -8.84 10.52 -7.04
C LEU A 60 -7.89 10.76 -5.85
N VAL A 61 -6.77 11.44 -6.07
CA VAL A 61 -5.74 11.67 -5.04
C VAL A 61 -6.26 12.61 -3.95
N ARG A 62 -6.95 13.70 -4.32
CA ARG A 62 -7.61 14.59 -3.35
C ARG A 62 -8.62 13.84 -2.49
N GLU A 63 -9.50 13.05 -3.11
CA GLU A 63 -10.50 12.29 -2.38
C GLU A 63 -9.88 11.21 -1.48
N ALA A 64 -8.74 10.61 -1.87
CA ALA A 64 -8.01 9.70 -0.99
C ALA A 64 -7.49 10.44 0.25
N ALA A 65 -6.91 11.63 0.07
CA ALA A 65 -6.42 12.47 1.17
C ALA A 65 -7.55 12.89 2.13
N GLU A 66 -8.69 13.33 1.61
CA GLU A 66 -9.85 13.73 2.41
C GLU A 66 -10.38 12.59 3.29
N GLU A 67 -10.32 11.36 2.79
CA GLU A 67 -10.79 10.19 3.52
C GLU A 67 -9.81 9.78 4.61
N ASP A 68 -8.51 9.80 4.29
CA ASP A 68 -7.47 9.50 5.27
C ASP A 68 -7.43 10.53 6.40
N VAL A 69 -7.70 11.80 6.12
CA VAL A 69 -7.90 12.83 7.16
C VAL A 69 -9.10 12.49 8.05
N ARG A 70 -10.22 12.02 7.48
CA ARG A 70 -11.40 11.62 8.26
C ARG A 70 -11.13 10.42 9.17
N ASP A 71 -10.27 9.51 8.71
CA ASP A 71 -9.82 8.36 9.49
C ASP A 71 -8.74 8.71 10.54
N GLY A 72 -8.36 9.98 10.64
CA GLY A 72 -7.36 10.46 11.60
C GLY A 72 -5.91 10.25 11.17
N SER A 73 -5.66 9.90 9.90
CA SER A 73 -4.31 9.89 9.35
C SER A 73 -3.75 11.30 9.26
N GLY A 74 -2.47 11.47 9.61
CA GLY A 74 -1.74 12.72 9.39
C GLY A 74 -0.54 12.57 8.46
N TRP A 75 -0.36 11.39 7.86
CA TRP A 75 0.64 11.12 6.82
C TRP A 75 0.21 9.95 5.93
N LEU A 76 0.27 10.13 4.61
CA LEU A 76 -0.11 9.10 3.63
C LEU A 76 0.99 8.88 2.59
N GLU A 77 1.35 7.62 2.40
CA GLU A 77 2.26 7.15 1.35
C GLU A 77 1.49 6.29 0.36
N ILE A 78 1.20 6.82 -0.83
CA ILE A 78 0.49 6.05 -1.87
C ILE A 78 1.48 5.28 -2.73
N GLN A 79 1.22 3.98 -2.96
CA GLN A 79 1.96 3.18 -3.93
C GLN A 79 1.30 3.28 -5.31
N VAL A 80 2.10 3.51 -6.36
CA VAL A 80 1.60 3.75 -7.71
C VAL A 80 2.48 3.05 -8.75
N ASP A 81 1.84 2.32 -9.68
CA ASP A 81 2.45 1.93 -10.96
C ASP A 81 1.99 2.89 -12.08
N PRO A 82 2.84 3.85 -12.51
CA PRO A 82 2.47 4.83 -13.53
C PRO A 82 2.37 4.23 -14.93
N THR A 83 2.90 3.03 -15.17
CA THR A 83 2.96 2.37 -16.49
C THR A 83 1.58 2.21 -17.11
N SER A 84 0.60 1.98 -16.25
CA SER A 84 -0.75 1.65 -16.66
C SER A 84 -1.58 2.89 -17.08
N TYR A 85 -1.17 4.08 -16.64
CA TYR A 85 -1.74 5.38 -17.00
C TYR A 85 -0.97 6.05 -18.15
N ALA A 86 0.30 5.68 -18.34
CA ALA A 86 1.19 6.27 -19.34
C ALA A 86 0.59 6.38 -20.76
N PRO A 87 -0.08 5.36 -21.33
CA PRO A 87 -0.65 5.48 -22.68
C PRO A 87 -1.71 6.58 -22.82
N LEU A 88 -2.45 6.88 -21.74
CA LEU A 88 -3.53 7.88 -21.73
C LEU A 88 -3.01 9.28 -21.39
N LEU A 89 -1.94 9.36 -20.62
CA LEU A 89 -1.41 10.62 -20.09
C LEU A 89 -0.16 11.14 -20.82
N GLY A 90 0.17 10.59 -21.99
CA GLY A 90 1.26 11.09 -22.84
C GLY A 90 2.64 10.48 -22.56
N GLY A 91 2.68 9.34 -21.86
CA GLY A 91 3.88 8.58 -21.56
C GLY A 91 4.20 8.49 -20.07
N LEU A 92 5.26 7.77 -19.75
CA LEU A 92 5.61 7.42 -18.37
C LEU A 92 6.00 8.64 -17.53
N ILE A 93 6.75 9.58 -18.11
CA ILE A 93 7.18 10.82 -17.44
C ILE A 93 5.98 11.72 -17.17
N PRO A 94 5.16 12.12 -18.17
CA PRO A 94 3.98 12.92 -17.92
C PRO A 94 3.00 12.30 -16.91
N ALA A 95 2.76 10.98 -16.99
CA ALA A 95 1.89 10.30 -16.03
C ALA A 95 2.40 10.44 -14.58
N LEU A 96 3.71 10.26 -14.37
CA LEU A 96 4.31 10.41 -13.05
C LEU A 96 4.25 11.86 -12.56
N GLU A 97 4.53 12.84 -13.42
CA GLU A 97 4.45 14.27 -13.09
C GLU A 97 3.02 14.68 -12.69
N ILE A 98 2.01 14.23 -13.44
CA ILE A 98 0.60 14.47 -13.12
C ILE A 98 0.22 13.90 -11.74
N ILE A 99 0.71 12.71 -11.40
CA ILE A 99 0.45 12.07 -10.11
C ILE A 99 1.13 12.85 -8.98
N LEU A 100 2.38 13.29 -9.18
CA LEU A 100 3.10 14.11 -8.20
C LEU A 100 2.42 15.46 -7.98
N ASP A 101 1.96 16.12 -9.05
CA ASP A 101 1.23 17.38 -8.97
C ASP A 101 -0.11 17.21 -8.23
N ALA A 102 -0.81 16.10 -8.48
CA ALA A 102 -2.04 15.75 -7.76
C ALA A 102 -1.80 15.51 -6.26
N VAL A 103 -0.71 14.83 -5.90
CA VAL A 103 -0.31 14.59 -4.50
C VAL A 103 0.04 15.90 -3.79
N ASP A 104 0.82 16.76 -4.45
CA ASP A 104 1.21 18.06 -3.90
C ASP A 104 0.00 19.00 -3.73
N SER A 105 -0.93 19.03 -4.69
CA SER A 105 -2.18 19.80 -4.54
C SER A 105 -3.06 19.28 -3.42
N ALA A 106 -3.31 17.96 -3.38
CA ALA A 106 -4.10 17.34 -2.33
C ALA A 106 -3.51 17.58 -0.94
N SER A 107 -2.17 17.52 -0.82
CA SER A 107 -1.47 17.78 0.44
C SER A 107 -1.68 19.22 0.93
N ARG A 108 -1.57 20.21 0.03
CA ARG A 108 -1.86 21.61 0.37
C ARG A 108 -3.32 21.87 0.73
N GLU A 109 -4.25 21.28 -0.01
CA GLU A 109 -5.69 21.51 0.15
C GLU A 109 -6.24 20.89 1.43
N THR A 110 -5.75 19.70 1.80
CA THR A 110 -6.26 18.94 2.95
C THR A 110 -5.41 19.10 4.21
N GLY A 111 -4.16 19.54 4.08
CA GLY A 111 -3.18 19.56 5.16
C GLY A 111 -2.58 18.19 5.51
N LEU A 112 -2.97 17.12 4.80
CA LEU A 112 -2.38 15.79 4.94
C LEU A 112 -1.02 15.75 4.26
N GLY A 113 0.04 15.40 4.98
CA GLY A 113 1.33 15.16 4.33
C GLY A 113 1.25 13.91 3.45
N MET A 114 1.59 14.04 2.16
CA MET A 114 1.50 12.93 1.21
C MET A 114 2.77 12.70 0.40
N ARG A 115 3.14 11.44 0.15
CA ARG A 115 4.27 11.05 -0.70
C ARG A 115 3.95 9.84 -1.56
N VAL A 116 4.80 9.59 -2.55
CA VAL A 116 4.62 8.50 -3.52
C VAL A 116 5.70 7.45 -3.36
N LEU A 117 5.30 6.18 -3.43
CA LEU A 117 6.19 5.06 -3.74
C LEU A 117 5.88 4.58 -5.15
N VAL A 118 6.89 4.51 -6.00
CA VAL A 118 6.72 3.95 -7.35
C VAL A 118 6.86 2.44 -7.26
N ALA A 119 5.82 1.70 -7.65
CA ALA A 119 5.82 0.25 -7.62
C ALA A 119 6.01 -0.33 -9.03
N ALA A 120 6.94 -1.27 -9.17
CA ALA A 120 7.03 -2.11 -10.37
C ALA A 120 6.04 -3.28 -10.28
N ASN A 121 5.51 -3.69 -11.43
CA ASN A 121 4.68 -4.87 -11.54
C ASN A 121 5.53 -6.12 -11.80
N ARG A 122 5.53 -7.10 -10.89
CA ARG A 122 6.33 -8.33 -11.01
C ARG A 122 5.94 -9.24 -12.18
N MET A 123 4.79 -9.00 -12.81
CA MET A 123 4.34 -9.67 -14.04
C MET A 123 4.99 -9.09 -15.31
N LYS A 124 5.70 -7.96 -15.21
CA LYS A 124 6.35 -7.29 -16.33
C LYS A 124 7.84 -7.61 -16.37
N HIS A 125 8.48 -7.23 -17.48
CA HIS A 125 9.89 -7.55 -17.67
C HIS A 125 10.75 -6.75 -16.66
N PRO A 126 11.77 -7.34 -16.02
CA PRO A 126 12.57 -6.62 -15.02
C PRO A 126 13.30 -5.37 -15.53
N LEU A 127 13.53 -5.27 -16.85
CA LEU A 127 14.07 -4.05 -17.47
C LEU A 127 13.11 -2.86 -17.35
N ASP A 128 11.80 -3.09 -17.32
CA ASP A 128 10.79 -2.05 -17.11
C ASP A 128 10.92 -1.51 -15.67
N ALA A 129 11.10 -2.41 -14.70
CA ALA A 129 11.34 -2.04 -13.30
C ALA A 129 12.61 -1.19 -13.13
N ARG A 130 13.68 -1.49 -13.87
CA ARG A 130 14.90 -0.65 -13.87
C ARG A 130 14.64 0.76 -14.42
N THR A 131 13.76 0.88 -15.41
CA THR A 131 13.35 2.18 -15.96
C THR A 131 12.54 2.97 -14.93
N LEU A 132 11.58 2.31 -14.28
CA LEU A 132 10.79 2.89 -13.19
C LEU A 132 11.66 3.33 -12.02
N ALA A 133 12.63 2.51 -11.58
CA ALA A 133 13.53 2.86 -10.48
C ALA A 133 14.37 4.12 -10.78
N ARG A 134 14.89 4.26 -12.00
CA ARG A 134 15.64 5.48 -12.41
C ARG A 134 14.75 6.71 -12.40
N LEU A 135 13.51 6.58 -12.87
CA LEU A 135 12.55 7.68 -12.81
C LEU A 135 12.19 8.02 -11.37
N ALA A 136 11.94 7.02 -10.53
CA ALA A 136 11.66 7.21 -9.12
C ALA A 136 12.77 8.03 -8.43
N VAL A 137 14.04 7.65 -8.65
CA VAL A 137 15.20 8.38 -8.13
C VAL A 137 15.29 9.80 -8.68
N ARG A 138 15.02 10.00 -9.98
CA ARG A 138 15.04 11.33 -10.60
C ARG A 138 14.05 12.31 -9.96
N TYR A 139 12.94 11.81 -9.43
CA TYR A 139 11.87 12.62 -8.82
C TYR A 139 11.84 12.49 -7.29
N ALA A 140 12.93 12.03 -6.65
CA ALA A 140 13.02 11.90 -5.20
C ALA A 140 12.80 13.25 -4.47
N ASP A 141 13.35 14.33 -5.02
CA ASP A 141 13.17 15.71 -4.53
C ASP A 141 11.76 16.27 -4.75
N ARG A 142 10.96 15.63 -5.61
CA ARG A 142 9.56 15.99 -5.90
C ARG A 142 8.53 15.17 -5.13
N GLY A 143 8.96 14.36 -4.15
CA GLY A 143 8.07 13.67 -3.23
C GLY A 143 7.95 12.16 -3.44
N ILE A 144 8.82 11.55 -4.24
CA ILE A 144 8.99 10.09 -4.26
C ILE A 144 9.90 9.67 -3.11
N VAL A 145 9.42 8.76 -2.27
CA VAL A 145 10.13 8.32 -1.06
C VAL A 145 10.53 6.86 -1.07
N GLY A 146 10.00 6.08 -2.02
CA GLY A 146 10.25 4.64 -2.05
C GLY A 146 10.01 4.01 -3.41
N PHE A 147 10.46 2.77 -3.51
CA PHE A 147 10.28 1.89 -4.64
C PHE A 147 9.74 0.54 -4.18
N GLY A 148 8.68 0.07 -4.84
CA GLY A 148 7.97 -1.15 -4.50
C GLY A 148 7.95 -2.18 -5.61
N LEU A 149 7.43 -3.37 -5.28
CA LEU A 149 7.20 -4.47 -6.22
C LEU A 149 5.88 -5.13 -5.84
N SER A 150 4.88 -5.10 -6.72
CA SER A 150 3.52 -5.57 -6.43
C SER A 150 3.00 -6.47 -7.56
N ASN A 151 1.71 -6.82 -7.48
CA ASN A 151 0.99 -7.80 -8.33
C ASN A 151 1.22 -9.27 -7.90
N ASP A 152 0.81 -10.25 -8.71
CA ASP A 152 0.69 -11.67 -8.33
C ASP A 152 1.99 -12.22 -7.73
N GLU A 153 2.03 -12.37 -6.41
CA GLU A 153 3.24 -12.70 -5.67
C GLU A 153 3.85 -14.05 -6.10
N ARG A 154 3.03 -14.95 -6.65
CA ARG A 154 3.43 -16.27 -7.12
C ARG A 154 4.22 -16.24 -8.44
N ARG A 155 4.40 -15.06 -9.03
CA ARG A 155 5.02 -14.84 -10.34
C ARG A 155 6.16 -13.84 -10.22
N GLY A 156 7.21 -14.01 -11.04
CA GLY A 156 8.41 -13.15 -10.99
C GLY A 156 9.21 -13.37 -9.71
N MET A 157 10.48 -13.74 -9.82
CA MET A 157 11.30 -13.96 -8.63
C MET A 157 11.84 -12.62 -8.11
N ALA A 158 11.92 -12.45 -6.80
CA ALA A 158 12.44 -11.21 -6.19
C ALA A 158 13.82 -10.84 -6.77
N ARG A 159 14.75 -11.81 -6.83
CA ARG A 159 16.08 -11.64 -7.47
C ARG A 159 16.08 -11.05 -8.87
N ASP A 160 15.03 -11.24 -9.67
CA ASP A 160 15.00 -10.71 -11.03
C ASP A 160 14.92 -9.17 -11.02
N PHE A 161 14.46 -8.60 -9.92
CA PHE A 161 14.29 -7.16 -9.71
C PHE A 161 15.41 -6.53 -8.85
N ASP A 162 16.43 -7.30 -8.45
CA ASP A 162 17.55 -6.87 -7.60
C ASP A 162 18.19 -5.56 -8.10
N ARG A 163 18.40 -5.43 -9.41
CA ARG A 163 19.01 -4.25 -10.03
C ARG A 163 18.12 -3.02 -9.97
N ALA A 164 16.80 -3.19 -10.03
CA ALA A 164 15.88 -2.06 -9.88
C ALA A 164 15.90 -1.54 -8.43
N PHE A 165 15.88 -2.46 -7.46
CA PHE A 165 15.97 -2.12 -6.04
C PHE A 165 17.34 -1.54 -5.66
N ALA A 166 18.44 -2.03 -6.25
CA ALA A 166 19.76 -1.43 -6.08
C ALA A 166 19.79 0.02 -6.56
N ILE A 167 19.25 0.31 -7.76
CA ILE A 167 19.15 1.69 -8.28
C ILE A 167 18.35 2.57 -7.30
N ALA A 168 17.20 2.10 -6.84
CA ALA A 168 16.35 2.85 -5.93
C ALA A 168 17.06 3.17 -4.60
N ARG A 169 17.68 2.17 -3.98
CA ARG A 169 18.40 2.31 -2.70
C ARG A 169 19.64 3.21 -2.84
N GLU A 170 20.41 3.06 -3.91
CA GLU A 170 21.55 3.94 -4.20
C GLU A 170 21.12 5.39 -4.42
N GLY A 171 19.90 5.60 -4.92
CA GLY A 171 19.25 6.90 -5.02
C GLY A 171 18.56 7.40 -3.74
N GLY A 172 18.69 6.68 -2.61
CA GLY A 172 18.15 7.08 -1.31
C GLY A 172 16.67 6.76 -1.08
N LEU A 173 16.03 5.95 -1.94
CA LEU A 173 14.64 5.55 -1.78
C LEU A 173 14.50 4.33 -0.84
N LEU A 174 13.39 4.28 -0.10
CA LEU A 174 12.99 3.09 0.65
C LEU A 174 12.70 1.91 -0.28
N ALA A 175 13.13 0.72 0.11
CA ALA A 175 12.76 -0.53 -0.56
C ALA A 175 11.54 -1.15 0.12
N ALA A 176 10.40 -1.19 -0.56
CA ALA A 176 9.13 -1.69 0.00
C ALA A 176 8.42 -2.69 -0.95
N PRO A 177 9.02 -3.88 -1.24
CA PRO A 177 8.35 -4.90 -2.04
C PRO A 177 7.20 -5.56 -1.26
N HIS A 178 6.17 -6.04 -1.98
CA HIS A 178 5.18 -6.98 -1.43
C HIS A 178 5.81 -8.35 -1.25
N GLY A 179 5.53 -8.99 -0.11
CA GLY A 179 6.01 -10.34 0.19
C GLY A 179 5.27 -10.95 1.39
N GLY A 180 5.04 -12.25 1.36
CA GLY A 180 4.36 -13.00 2.41
C GLY A 180 2.87 -12.70 2.53
N GLU A 181 2.18 -12.46 1.42
CA GLU A 181 0.73 -12.34 1.39
C GLU A 181 0.10 -13.59 0.76
N LEU A 182 0.26 -13.74 -0.55
CA LEU A 182 -0.27 -14.85 -1.35
C LEU A 182 0.73 -16.02 -1.42
N ALA A 183 2.01 -15.74 -1.22
CA ALA A 183 3.07 -16.74 -1.06
C ALA A 183 3.49 -16.87 0.42
N GLY A 184 4.41 -17.78 0.71
CA GLY A 184 4.79 -18.10 2.10
C GLY A 184 5.90 -17.22 2.70
N PRO A 185 6.40 -17.59 3.89
CA PRO A 185 7.53 -16.91 4.53
C PRO A 185 8.82 -16.90 3.68
N ALA A 186 8.94 -17.79 2.68
CA ALA A 186 10.03 -17.77 1.72
C ALA A 186 10.05 -16.46 0.92
N SER A 187 8.89 -15.93 0.52
CA SER A 187 8.82 -14.69 -0.25
C SER A 187 9.26 -13.47 0.56
N VAL A 188 8.86 -13.39 1.84
CA VAL A 188 9.38 -12.36 2.75
C VAL A 188 10.90 -12.45 2.87
N ARG A 189 11.45 -13.67 2.96
CA ARG A 189 12.89 -13.89 3.01
C ARG A 189 13.57 -13.42 1.73
N ASP A 190 13.02 -13.74 0.56
CA ASP A 190 13.54 -13.30 -0.73
C ASP A 190 13.51 -11.77 -0.85
N CYS A 191 12.47 -11.10 -0.34
CA CYS A 191 12.47 -9.63 -0.24
C CYS A 191 13.61 -9.08 0.63
N LEU A 192 13.94 -9.75 1.74
CA LEU A 192 15.04 -9.34 2.61
C LEU A 192 16.43 -9.65 2.03
N ASP A 193 16.57 -10.79 1.36
CA ASP A 193 17.84 -11.33 0.89
C ASP A 193 18.23 -10.79 -0.49
N ASP A 194 17.28 -10.74 -1.42
CA ASP A 194 17.53 -10.34 -2.81
C ASP A 194 17.32 -8.84 -3.03
N LEU A 195 16.36 -8.22 -2.34
CA LEU A 195 15.95 -6.83 -2.56
C LEU A 195 16.41 -5.86 -1.47
N ASP A 196 16.96 -6.37 -0.37
CA ASP A 196 17.34 -5.62 0.83
C ASP A 196 16.20 -4.68 1.30
N ALA A 197 15.00 -5.27 1.39
CA ALA A 197 13.79 -4.56 1.79
C ALA A 197 13.94 -3.83 3.13
N SER A 198 13.50 -2.57 3.16
CA SER A 198 13.38 -1.74 4.37
C SER A 198 11.99 -1.87 5.00
N ARG A 199 10.98 -2.15 4.17
CA ARG A 199 9.61 -2.52 4.56
C ARG A 199 9.12 -3.68 3.73
N ILE A 200 8.10 -4.38 4.21
CA ILE A 200 7.45 -5.47 3.48
C ILE A 200 5.96 -5.15 3.34
N GLY A 201 5.48 -5.05 2.11
CA GLY A 201 4.05 -5.03 1.81
C GLY A 201 3.40 -6.32 2.31
N HIS A 202 2.42 -6.19 3.21
CA HIS A 202 1.82 -7.27 4.01
C HIS A 202 2.79 -7.91 5.01
N GLY A 203 3.63 -8.87 4.58
CA GLY A 203 4.54 -9.61 5.46
C GLY A 203 3.85 -10.56 6.45
N VAL A 204 2.52 -10.71 6.39
CA VAL A 204 1.71 -11.45 7.38
C VAL A 204 2.11 -12.91 7.50
N ARG A 205 2.50 -13.55 6.40
CA ARG A 205 2.93 -14.96 6.40
C ARG A 205 4.34 -15.18 6.95
N ALA A 206 5.03 -14.12 7.39
CA ALA A 206 6.22 -14.26 8.22
C ALA A 206 5.92 -14.96 9.56
N ALA A 207 4.67 -14.85 10.05
CA ALA A 207 4.20 -15.49 11.28
C ALA A 207 4.36 -17.02 11.29
N GLU A 208 4.43 -17.65 10.12
CA GLU A 208 4.64 -19.09 9.97
C GLU A 208 6.09 -19.53 10.27
N ASN A 209 7.02 -18.58 10.47
CA ASN A 209 8.43 -18.88 10.68
C ASN A 209 9.04 -18.02 11.82
N PRO A 210 9.25 -18.61 13.02
CA PRO A 210 9.81 -17.88 14.16
C PRO A 210 11.19 -17.25 13.92
N ARG A 211 12.04 -17.86 13.08
CA ARG A 211 13.36 -17.30 12.75
C ARG A 211 13.22 -16.05 11.89
N LEU A 212 12.22 -16.03 11.00
CA LEU A 212 11.93 -14.87 10.17
C LEU A 212 11.32 -13.74 10.98
N LEU A 213 10.38 -14.04 11.89
CA LEU A 213 9.85 -13.05 12.85
C LEU A 213 10.98 -12.39 13.64
N LYS A 214 11.87 -13.21 14.23
CA LYS A 214 13.04 -12.70 14.95
C LYS A 214 13.91 -11.81 14.06
N ARG A 215 14.16 -12.21 12.81
CA ARG A 215 14.96 -11.43 11.87
C ARG A 215 14.33 -10.07 11.54
N LEU A 216 13.02 -10.03 11.31
CA LEU A 216 12.28 -8.78 11.06
C LEU A 216 12.33 -7.85 12.27
N ALA A 217 12.12 -8.40 13.47
CA ALA A 217 12.20 -7.65 14.73
C ALA A 217 13.62 -7.14 15.00
N ASP A 218 14.66 -7.98 14.90
CA ASP A 218 16.05 -7.58 15.12
C ASP A 218 16.49 -6.45 14.17
N ARG A 219 16.02 -6.48 12.91
CA ARG A 219 16.33 -5.47 11.89
C ARG A 219 15.36 -4.29 11.87
N GLN A 220 14.30 -4.31 12.68
CA GLN A 220 13.20 -3.34 12.69
C GLN A 220 12.60 -3.11 11.29
N ILE A 221 12.39 -4.20 10.53
CA ILE A 221 11.73 -4.14 9.22
C ILE A 221 10.22 -4.05 9.43
N THR A 222 9.61 -2.95 8.98
CA THR A 222 8.17 -2.73 9.13
C THR A 222 7.36 -3.58 8.13
N CYS A 223 6.36 -4.30 8.64
CA CYS A 223 5.34 -4.97 7.82
C CYS A 223 4.12 -4.05 7.62
N GLU A 224 3.75 -3.78 6.37
CA GLU A 224 2.57 -2.98 6.00
C GLU A 224 1.33 -3.89 5.99
N VAL A 225 0.71 -4.12 7.15
CA VAL A 225 -0.35 -5.12 7.33
C VAL A 225 -1.73 -4.53 6.99
N CYS A 226 -2.52 -5.27 6.21
CA CYS A 226 -3.84 -4.83 5.74
C CYS A 226 -4.91 -5.88 6.07
N PRO A 227 -5.37 -5.96 7.34
CA PRO A 227 -6.24 -7.04 7.81
C PRO A 227 -7.48 -7.28 6.94
N SER A 228 -8.22 -6.22 6.59
CA SER A 228 -9.41 -6.36 5.74
C SER A 228 -9.09 -6.88 4.34
N SER A 229 -7.98 -6.43 3.74
CA SER A 229 -7.51 -6.94 2.44
C SER A 229 -7.16 -8.43 2.53
N ASN A 230 -6.40 -8.82 3.55
CA ASN A 230 -5.96 -10.20 3.70
C ASN A 230 -7.16 -11.17 3.86
N VAL A 231 -8.22 -10.74 4.55
CA VAL A 231 -9.47 -11.50 4.65
C VAL A 231 -10.25 -11.48 3.33
N ALA A 232 -10.39 -10.31 2.70
CA ALA A 232 -11.15 -10.17 1.43
C ALA A 232 -10.50 -10.94 0.27
N LEU A 233 -9.18 -11.06 0.24
CA LEU A 233 -8.44 -11.89 -0.72
C LEU A 233 -8.41 -13.37 -0.30
N GLY A 234 -8.93 -13.72 0.88
CA GLY A 234 -8.97 -15.07 1.42
C GLY A 234 -7.61 -15.66 1.76
N VAL A 235 -6.62 -14.80 2.04
CA VAL A 235 -5.34 -15.19 2.67
C VAL A 235 -5.62 -15.75 4.06
N TYR A 236 -6.55 -15.09 4.76
CA TYR A 236 -7.14 -15.54 6.01
C TYR A 236 -8.66 -15.63 5.85
N GLU A 237 -9.32 -16.52 6.61
CA GLU A 237 -10.76 -16.73 6.47
C GLU A 237 -11.57 -15.71 7.29
N LYS A 238 -11.02 -15.26 8.43
CA LYS A 238 -11.65 -14.30 9.32
C LYS A 238 -10.67 -13.25 9.85
N PRO A 239 -11.15 -12.11 10.36
CA PRO A 239 -10.28 -11.12 10.97
C PRO A 239 -9.38 -11.69 12.06
N GLU A 240 -9.89 -12.56 12.94
CA GLU A 240 -9.11 -13.11 14.06
C GLU A 240 -7.91 -13.96 13.61
N ASP A 241 -7.94 -14.49 12.38
CA ASP A 241 -6.89 -15.33 11.82
C ASP A 241 -5.68 -14.51 11.35
N VAL A 242 -5.83 -13.19 11.14
CA VAL A 242 -4.72 -12.30 10.75
C VAL A 242 -3.71 -12.23 11.91
N PRO A 243 -2.40 -12.47 11.69
CA PRO A 243 -1.45 -12.70 12.78
C PRO A 243 -0.94 -11.40 13.44
N LEU A 244 -1.82 -10.43 13.70
CA LEU A 244 -1.46 -9.16 14.34
C LEU A 244 -0.81 -9.35 15.70
N ARG A 245 -1.38 -10.23 16.54
CA ARG A 245 -0.81 -10.54 17.86
C ARG A 245 0.55 -11.22 17.77
N THR A 246 0.68 -12.20 16.88
CA THR A 246 1.95 -12.90 16.66
C THR A 246 3.06 -11.95 16.20
N LEU A 247 2.77 -11.02 15.28
CA LEU A 247 3.73 -10.01 14.84
C LEU A 247 4.09 -9.03 15.96
N PHE A 248 3.08 -8.53 16.68
CA PHE A 248 3.25 -7.58 17.77
C PHE A 248 4.09 -8.14 18.92
N GLU A 249 3.75 -9.35 19.40
CA GLU A 249 4.46 -10.03 20.49
C GLU A 249 5.88 -10.43 20.12
N ALA A 250 6.14 -10.70 18.82
CA ALA A 250 7.47 -10.95 18.32
C ALA A 250 8.33 -9.69 18.18
N GLY A 251 7.77 -8.49 18.42
CA GLY A 251 8.46 -7.21 18.28
C GLY A 251 8.69 -6.79 16.83
N VAL A 252 7.92 -7.32 15.89
CA VAL A 252 7.97 -6.91 14.47
C VAL A 252 7.18 -5.60 14.33
N PRO A 253 7.80 -4.49 13.88
CA PRO A 253 7.08 -3.25 13.66
C PRO A 253 6.00 -3.42 12.58
N MET A 254 4.81 -2.87 12.81
CA MET A 254 3.73 -2.88 11.84
C MET A 254 3.27 -1.48 11.46
N ALA A 255 2.85 -1.32 10.21
CA ALA A 255 2.05 -0.21 9.75
C ALA A 255 0.70 -0.75 9.27
N LEU A 256 -0.41 -0.37 9.91
CA LEU A 256 -1.74 -0.78 9.45
C LEU A 256 -2.14 0.07 8.24
N GLY A 257 -2.61 -0.58 7.17
CA GLY A 257 -2.99 0.07 5.92
C GLY A 257 -4.29 -0.46 5.34
N ALA A 258 -4.96 0.35 4.52
CA ALA A 258 -6.24 0.01 3.91
C ALA A 258 -6.14 -0.74 2.56
N ASP A 259 -4.94 -0.78 1.98
CA ASP A 259 -4.66 -1.41 0.68
C ASP A 259 -5.49 -0.81 -0.47
N ASP A 260 -6.51 -1.52 -0.97
CA ASP A 260 -7.44 -1.05 -2.00
C ASP A 260 -8.88 -0.83 -1.46
N PRO A 261 -9.17 0.31 -0.79
CA PRO A 261 -10.46 0.56 -0.14
C PRO A 261 -11.69 0.41 -1.05
N LEU A 262 -11.54 0.66 -2.35
CA LEU A 262 -12.64 0.50 -3.31
C LEU A 262 -13.09 -0.96 -3.41
N LEU A 263 -12.14 -1.91 -3.38
CA LEU A 263 -12.40 -3.33 -3.57
C LEU A 263 -12.68 -4.05 -2.26
N PHE A 264 -12.14 -3.55 -1.15
CA PHE A 264 -12.29 -4.18 0.16
C PHE A 264 -13.32 -3.50 1.07
N GLY A 265 -13.75 -2.28 0.74
CA GLY A 265 -14.81 -1.55 1.46
C GLY A 265 -14.40 -0.98 2.81
N SER A 266 -13.16 -1.18 3.22
CA SER A 266 -12.62 -0.73 4.49
C SER A 266 -11.54 0.32 4.28
N ARG A 267 -11.44 1.26 5.21
CA ARG A 267 -10.38 2.27 5.22
C ARG A 267 -9.46 2.10 6.43
N LEU A 268 -8.64 3.10 6.73
CA LEU A 268 -7.58 3.02 7.75
C LEU A 268 -8.16 2.82 9.14
N ALA A 269 -9.16 3.62 9.53
CA ALA A 269 -9.75 3.57 10.87
C ALA A 269 -10.32 2.17 11.18
N ALA A 270 -10.97 1.55 10.19
CA ALA A 270 -11.51 0.20 10.30
C ALA A 270 -10.42 -0.85 10.61
N GLN A 271 -9.16 -0.64 10.20
CA GLN A 271 -8.08 -1.60 10.54
C GLN A 271 -7.74 -1.56 12.03
N TYR A 272 -7.81 -0.39 12.66
CA TYR A 272 -7.62 -0.23 14.11
C TYR A 272 -8.82 -0.74 14.90
N GLU A 273 -10.03 -0.54 14.38
CA GLU A 273 -11.26 -1.16 14.94
C GLU A 273 -11.14 -2.68 14.91
N LEU A 274 -10.68 -3.27 13.80
CA LEU A 274 -10.43 -4.72 13.71
C LEU A 274 -9.39 -5.19 14.73
N ALA A 275 -8.28 -4.46 14.89
CA ALA A 275 -7.27 -4.78 15.89
C ALA A 275 -7.86 -4.77 17.31
N ARG A 276 -8.74 -3.82 17.63
CA ARG A 276 -9.44 -3.75 18.92
C ARG A 276 -10.41 -4.90 19.11
N GLU A 277 -11.35 -5.07 18.18
CA GLU A 277 -12.51 -5.94 18.35
C GLU A 277 -12.19 -7.42 18.20
N HIS A 278 -11.32 -7.76 17.23
CA HIS A 278 -11.03 -9.15 16.87
C HIS A 278 -9.72 -9.68 17.48
N HIS A 279 -8.79 -8.79 17.84
CA HIS A 279 -7.50 -9.17 18.43
C HIS A 279 -7.32 -8.65 19.86
N GLY A 280 -8.30 -7.93 20.40
CA GLY A 280 -8.30 -7.47 21.79
C GLY A 280 -7.21 -6.44 22.10
N PHE A 281 -6.76 -5.64 21.13
CA PHE A 281 -5.80 -4.55 21.37
C PHE A 281 -6.40 -3.49 22.30
N THR A 282 -5.69 -3.22 23.40
CA THR A 282 -6.00 -2.13 24.32
C THR A 282 -5.66 -0.77 23.70
N ASP A 283 -6.18 0.32 24.25
CA ASP A 283 -5.84 1.67 23.78
C ASP A 283 -4.32 1.92 23.78
N ALA A 284 -3.60 1.45 24.81
CA ALA A 284 -2.15 1.59 24.88
C ALA A 284 -1.43 0.84 23.74
N GLU A 285 -1.90 -0.34 23.37
CA GLU A 285 -1.32 -1.13 22.28
C GLU A 285 -1.73 -0.58 20.90
N LEU A 286 -2.96 -0.06 20.74
CA LEU A 286 -3.38 0.64 19.52
C LEU A 286 -2.56 1.90 19.29
N ALA A 287 -2.30 2.68 20.36
CA ALA A 287 -1.37 3.80 20.30
C ALA A 287 0.02 3.32 19.86
N GLU A 288 0.51 2.20 20.37
CA GLU A 288 1.81 1.67 19.95
C GLU A 288 1.83 1.21 18.48
N LEU A 289 0.77 0.58 17.96
CA LEU A 289 0.64 0.28 16.53
C LEU A 289 0.69 1.55 15.67
N ALA A 290 0.04 2.63 16.12
CA ALA A 290 0.12 3.92 15.45
C ALA A 290 1.54 4.50 15.50
N ARG A 291 2.23 4.41 16.64
CA ARG A 291 3.63 4.85 16.77
C ARG A 291 4.56 4.04 15.86
N GLN A 292 4.36 2.73 15.74
CA GLN A 292 5.12 1.88 14.82
C GLN A 292 4.93 2.31 13.37
N SER A 293 3.69 2.62 12.97
CA SER A 293 3.37 3.16 11.64
C SER A 293 4.14 4.46 11.36
N VAL A 294 4.18 5.39 12.33
CA VAL A 294 4.91 6.66 12.20
C VAL A 294 6.43 6.43 12.12
N ARG A 295 6.99 5.55 12.95
CA ARG A 295 8.44 5.24 12.96
C ARG A 295 8.89 4.56 11.66
N GLY A 296 8.05 3.68 11.10
CA GLY A 296 8.28 3.00 9.83
C GLY A 296 7.95 3.83 8.57
N SER A 297 7.38 5.02 8.73
CA SER A 297 7.07 5.91 7.60
C SER A 297 8.32 6.60 7.04
N ALA A 298 8.16 7.27 5.89
CA ALA A 298 9.06 8.26 5.32
C ALA A 298 8.70 9.69 5.73
N ALA A 299 7.83 9.89 6.73
CA ALA A 299 7.42 11.23 7.12
C ALA A 299 8.63 12.09 7.58
N PRO A 300 8.65 13.39 7.26
CA PRO A 300 9.65 14.32 7.82
C PRO A 300 9.66 14.32 9.35
N VAL A 301 10.79 14.69 9.96
CA VAL A 301 10.98 14.63 11.43
C VAL A 301 9.91 15.43 12.17
N ASP A 302 9.62 16.65 11.73
CA ASP A 302 8.60 17.53 12.29
C ASP A 302 7.18 16.92 12.20
N VAL A 303 6.88 16.26 11.08
CA VAL A 303 5.62 15.52 10.91
C VAL A 303 5.56 14.35 11.88
N ARG A 304 6.64 13.55 12.01
CA ARG A 304 6.69 12.43 12.96
C ARG A 304 6.48 12.89 14.39
N GLU A 305 7.19 13.93 14.82
CA GLU A 305 7.08 14.46 16.19
C GLU A 305 5.66 14.92 16.50
N ARG A 306 5.03 15.64 15.56
CA ARG A 306 3.62 16.04 15.67
C ARG A 306 2.68 14.84 15.79
N LEU A 307 2.87 13.82 14.96
CA LEU A 307 2.01 12.62 14.99
C LEU A 307 2.19 11.82 16.28
N LEU A 308 3.43 11.63 16.73
CA LEU A 308 3.72 10.94 18.00
C LEU A 308 3.08 11.69 19.17
N GLY A 309 3.20 13.02 19.22
CA GLY A 309 2.52 13.84 20.23
C GLY A 309 0.99 13.75 20.15
N GLY A 310 0.43 13.69 18.94
CA GLY A 310 -1.01 13.48 18.75
C GLY A 310 -1.49 12.11 19.25
N ILE A 311 -0.71 11.05 19.03
CA ILE A 311 -0.99 9.71 19.56
C ILE A 311 -0.93 9.70 21.08
N ASP A 312 0.06 10.37 21.68
CA ASP A 312 0.18 10.47 23.14
C ASP A 312 -0.98 11.26 23.75
N ALA A 313 -1.43 12.33 23.09
CA ALA A 313 -2.61 13.08 23.50
C ALA A 313 -3.89 12.24 23.42
N TRP A 314 -4.09 11.51 22.32
CA TRP A 314 -5.23 10.58 22.17
C TRP A 314 -5.27 9.52 23.29
N LEU A 315 -4.12 8.97 23.65
CA LEU A 315 -4.03 7.98 24.73
C LEU A 315 -4.31 8.57 26.12
N ALA A 316 -4.07 9.87 26.30
CA ALA A 316 -4.28 10.55 27.58
C ALA A 316 -5.76 10.94 27.85
N GLY A 317 -6.61 10.96 26.82
CA GLY A 317 -8.03 11.33 26.89
C GLY A 317 -8.31 12.75 26.45
#